data_AF-A0A383B7G0-F1
#
_entry.id   AF-A0A383B7G0-F1
#
_cell.length_a   1.000
_cell.length_b   1.000
_cell.length_c   1.000
_cell.angle_alpha   90.00
_cell.angle_beta   90.00
_cell.angle_gamma   90.00
#
_symmetry.space_group_name_H-M   'P 1'
#
loop_
_entity.id
_entity.type
_entity.pdbx_description
1 polymer ?
#
loop_
_entity_poly.entity_id
_entity_poly.type
_entity_poly.pdbx_seq_one_letter_code
_entity_poly.pdbx_strand_id
1 'polypeptide(L)'
;PRTSKFPKDLEKFISQWDDKQLQSLIRNLGGHDFEMLREAFIESETIEGPRVVFAYTLKGWNLPIVGDPQNHSAMLNNNQMEELRENLNIDIDDDWPSISKNSEEYSFCKEIGESYKLVEEQKSDLNLLEIPKEFKHIYRGNMSTQQAFGLVLTDISRIENEISKRVVTVSPDVASSTNLGGWINKVNVWARGDRGIMPKEIEKRALDWQETSEGKHIELGISENNLFMMLGQLGLSYEIENQILFP
;
A
#
# COMPACT_ATOMS: atom_id res chain seq x y z
N PRO A 1 3.64 38.27 9.31
CA PRO A 1 2.60 38.30 10.37
C PRO A 1 2.14 39.75 10.63
N ARG A 2 0.90 40.10 10.27
CA ARG A 2 0.39 41.46 10.52
C ARG A 2 0.06 41.71 12.00
N THR A 3 0.05 40.65 12.81
CA THR A 3 -0.22 40.68 14.24
C THR A 3 0.67 39.67 14.96
N SER A 4 1.16 40.04 16.15
CA SER A 4 1.88 39.17 17.08
C SER A 4 1.54 39.59 18.50
N LYS A 5 1.48 38.63 19.44
CA LYS A 5 1.36 38.92 20.87
C LYS A 5 2.64 39.57 21.43
N PHE A 6 3.77 39.43 20.72
CA PHE A 6 5.09 39.94 21.10
C PHE A 6 5.75 40.66 19.91
N PRO A 7 5.28 41.87 19.54
CA PRO A 7 5.72 42.54 18.32
C PRO A 7 7.20 42.94 18.34
N LYS A 8 7.70 43.44 19.47
CA LYS A 8 9.12 43.86 19.61
C LYS A 8 10.08 42.68 19.56
N ASP A 9 9.71 41.56 20.18
CA ASP A 9 10.54 40.35 20.18
C ASP A 9 10.58 39.71 18.80
N LEU A 10 9.43 39.67 18.10
CA LEU A 10 9.35 39.20 16.72
C LEU A 10 10.17 40.09 15.78
N GLU A 11 10.07 41.42 15.91
CA GLU A 11 10.87 42.36 15.12
C GLU A 11 12.36 42.16 15.33
N LYS A 12 12.80 42.05 16.60
CA LYS A 12 14.20 41.75 16.94
C LYS A 12 14.66 40.40 16.41
N PHE A 13 13.78 39.40 16.39
CA PHE A 13 14.11 38.08 15.88
C PHE A 13 14.27 38.11 14.35
N ILE A 14 13.31 38.67 13.61
CA ILE A 14 13.35 38.64 12.13
C ILE A 14 14.39 39.60 11.54
N SER A 15 14.80 40.64 12.27
CA SER A 15 15.81 41.62 11.80
C SER A 15 17.23 41.05 11.66
N GLN A 16 17.43 39.79 12.04
CA GLN A 16 18.67 39.05 11.80
C GLN A 16 18.87 38.67 10.32
N TRP A 17 17.82 38.76 9.51
CA TRP A 17 17.81 38.35 8.10
C TRP A 17 17.30 39.48 7.21
N ASP A 18 17.83 39.53 5.98
CA ASP A 18 17.21 40.32 4.92
C ASP A 18 15.93 39.66 4.37
N ASP A 19 15.21 40.37 3.51
CA ASP A 19 13.93 39.89 2.95
C ASP A 19 14.06 38.57 2.20
N LYS A 20 15.17 38.34 1.48
CA LYS A 20 15.39 37.11 0.71
C LYS A 20 15.66 35.94 1.64
N GLN A 21 16.51 36.14 2.64
CA GLN A 21 16.82 35.15 3.66
C GLN A 21 15.58 34.78 4.48
N LEU A 22 14.79 35.78 4.90
CA LEU A 22 13.55 35.55 5.64
C LEU A 22 12.52 34.80 4.80
N GLN A 23 12.38 35.14 3.52
CA GLN A 23 11.52 34.42 2.60
C GLN A 23 11.97 32.97 2.42
N SER A 24 13.28 32.72 2.30
CA SER A 24 13.85 31.37 2.22
C SER A 24 13.54 30.55 3.47
N LEU A 25 13.71 31.14 4.66
CA LEU A 25 13.44 30.47 5.94
C LEU A 25 11.97 30.08 6.08
N ILE A 26 11.04 30.98 5.74
CA ILE A 26 9.59 30.71 5.85
C ILE A 26 9.13 29.72 4.77
N ARG A 27 9.81 29.67 3.63
CA ARG A 27 9.49 28.74 2.53
C ARG A 27 10.13 27.36 2.68
N ASN A 28 11.07 27.18 3.60
CA ASN A 28 11.62 25.88 3.97
C ASN A 28 10.63 25.13 4.90
N LEU A 29 9.45 24.82 4.36
CA LEU A 29 8.45 24.03 5.07
C LEU A 29 8.98 22.62 5.33
N GLY A 30 8.54 21.96 6.40
CA GLY A 30 9.08 20.66 6.81
C GLY A 30 9.01 19.55 5.75
N GLY A 31 8.11 19.64 4.76
CA GLY A 31 8.07 18.72 3.62
C GLY A 31 9.19 18.91 2.57
N HIS A 32 9.99 19.96 2.70
CA HIS A 32 11.18 20.26 1.88
C HIS A 32 12.48 20.14 2.68
N ASP A 33 12.37 19.90 3.98
CA ASP A 33 13.49 19.62 4.86
C ASP A 33 13.72 18.11 4.94
N PHE A 34 14.71 17.62 4.19
CA PHE A 34 15.00 16.20 4.13
C PHE A 34 15.48 15.61 5.46
N GLU A 35 16.07 16.42 6.35
CA GLU A 35 16.44 15.96 7.69
C GLU A 35 15.18 15.71 8.52
N MET A 36 14.26 16.68 8.54
CA MET A 36 12.97 16.54 9.22
C MET A 36 12.13 15.37 8.67
N LEU A 37 12.11 15.18 7.35
CA LEU A 37 11.42 14.04 6.74
C LEU A 37 12.03 12.70 7.18
N ARG A 38 13.36 12.59 7.21
CA ARG A 38 14.04 11.36 7.66
C ARG A 38 13.72 11.08 9.13
N GLU A 39 13.78 12.09 9.99
CA GLU A 39 13.39 11.96 11.40
C GLU A 39 11.94 11.47 11.54
N ALA A 40 11.00 12.06 10.79
CA ALA A 40 9.60 11.65 10.81
C ALA A 40 9.40 10.21 10.31
N PHE A 41 10.12 9.77 9.27
CA PHE A 41 10.04 8.38 8.80
C PHE A 41 10.62 7.41 9.83
N ILE A 42 11.79 7.70 10.41
CA ILE A 42 12.42 6.87 11.45
C ILE A 42 11.52 6.78 12.69
N GLU A 43 10.96 7.91 13.16
CA GLU A 43 10.02 7.92 14.27
C GLU A 43 8.80 7.06 13.95
N SER A 44 8.27 7.19 12.72
CA SER A 44 7.14 6.37 12.28
C SER A 44 7.47 4.88 12.40
N GLU A 45 8.66 4.43 12.02
CA GLU A 45 9.07 3.02 12.08
C GLU A 45 8.94 2.40 13.49
N THR A 46 9.08 3.22 14.54
CA THR A 46 9.01 2.77 15.94
C THR A 46 7.60 2.54 16.49
N ILE A 47 6.55 2.99 15.79
CA ILE A 47 5.17 3.00 16.31
C ILE A 47 4.38 1.80 15.76
N GLU A 48 3.73 0.98 16.59
CA GLU A 48 2.88 -0.10 16.08
C GLU A 48 1.61 0.40 15.38
N GLY A 49 1.24 -0.23 14.27
CA GLY A 49 0.00 0.05 13.52
C GLY A 49 0.16 1.00 12.32
N PRO A 50 -0.96 1.39 11.67
CA PRO A 50 -0.95 2.33 10.54
C PRO A 50 -0.52 3.73 10.96
N ARG A 51 0.25 4.42 10.09
CA ARG A 51 0.87 5.72 10.38
C ARG A 51 0.59 6.69 9.24
N VAL A 52 0.51 7.98 9.56
CA VAL A 52 0.27 9.05 8.59
C VAL A 52 1.28 10.15 8.81
N VAL A 53 2.03 10.50 7.76
CA VAL A 53 2.98 11.63 7.77
C VAL A 53 2.34 12.82 7.06
N PHE A 54 2.22 13.95 7.77
CA PHE A 54 1.72 15.21 7.19
C PHE A 54 2.89 16.08 6.73
N ALA A 55 3.25 15.98 5.45
CA ALA A 55 4.30 16.80 4.85
C ALA A 55 3.74 18.14 4.34
N TYR A 56 4.14 19.25 4.96
CA TYR A 56 3.79 20.60 4.51
C TYR A 56 4.74 21.03 3.39
N THR A 57 4.20 21.27 2.20
CA THR A 57 5.00 21.60 1.01
C THR A 57 4.48 22.86 0.33
N LEU A 58 5.31 23.42 -0.54
CA LEU A 58 4.92 24.46 -1.49
C LEU A 58 4.63 23.80 -2.84
N LYS A 59 3.43 24.04 -3.38
CA LYS A 59 3.05 23.55 -4.71
C LYS A 59 3.89 24.26 -5.79
N GLY A 60 4.56 23.47 -6.63
CA GLY A 60 5.52 23.96 -7.61
C GLY A 60 6.86 24.39 -7.00
N TRP A 61 7.29 23.74 -5.90
CA TRP A 61 8.60 24.00 -5.31
C TRP A 61 9.74 23.85 -6.33
N ASN A 62 10.73 24.73 -6.24
CA ASN A 62 11.81 24.93 -7.22
C ASN A 62 11.37 25.28 -8.66
N LEU A 63 10.09 25.58 -8.90
CA LEU A 63 9.64 26.13 -10.18
C LEU A 63 9.41 27.64 -10.10
N PRO A 64 9.57 28.39 -11.21
CA PRO A 64 9.25 29.82 -11.27
C PRO A 64 7.80 30.19 -10.93
N ILE A 65 6.90 29.21 -10.92
CA ILE A 65 5.45 29.35 -10.61
C ILE A 65 5.10 28.93 -9.16
N VAL A 66 6.09 28.82 -8.28
CA VAL A 66 5.89 28.35 -6.90
C VAL A 66 4.81 29.17 -6.18
N GLY A 67 3.81 28.47 -5.64
CA GLY A 67 2.72 29.09 -4.88
C GLY A 67 1.69 29.88 -5.71
N ASP A 68 1.73 29.84 -7.04
CA ASP A 68 0.68 30.43 -7.87
C ASP A 68 -0.63 29.63 -7.71
N PRO A 69 -1.76 30.26 -7.33
CA PRO A 69 -3.06 29.58 -7.19
C PRO A 69 -3.52 28.84 -8.46
N GLN A 70 -3.07 29.26 -9.63
CA GLN A 70 -3.40 28.68 -10.93
C GLN A 70 -2.34 27.70 -11.46
N ASN A 71 -1.36 27.30 -10.64
CA ASN A 71 -0.31 26.37 -11.04
C ASN A 71 -0.79 24.93 -11.35
N HIS A 72 -2.07 24.62 -11.19
CA HIS A 72 -2.58 23.25 -11.31
C HIS A 72 -2.45 22.65 -12.73
N SER A 73 -2.38 23.51 -13.75
CA SER A 73 -2.17 23.10 -15.15
C SER A 73 -1.30 24.10 -15.91
N ALA A 74 -0.59 24.98 -15.19
CA ALA A 74 0.22 26.01 -15.79
C ALA A 74 1.49 25.39 -16.40
N MET A 75 1.74 25.68 -17.67
CA MET A 75 3.01 25.36 -18.32
C MET A 75 3.98 26.52 -18.12
N LEU A 76 5.25 26.20 -17.90
CA LEU A 76 6.31 27.21 -17.92
C LEU A 76 6.44 27.76 -19.34
N ASN A 77 6.52 29.08 -19.48
CA ASN A 77 6.90 29.68 -20.75
C ASN A 77 8.41 29.55 -20.99
N ASN A 78 8.89 29.88 -22.20
CA ASN A 78 10.29 29.74 -22.57
C ASN A 78 11.27 30.45 -21.60
N ASN A 79 10.91 31.63 -21.09
CA ASN A 79 11.78 32.37 -20.16
C ASN A 79 11.84 31.67 -18.79
N GLN A 80 10.72 31.11 -18.33
CA GLN A 80 10.68 30.35 -17.08
C GLN A 80 11.38 29.00 -17.20
N MET A 81 11.34 28.36 -18.37
CA MET A 81 12.14 27.17 -18.66
C MET A 81 13.62 27.49 -18.62
N GLU A 82 14.03 28.63 -19.17
CA GLU A 82 15.42 29.08 -19.13
C GLU A 82 15.88 29.39 -17.69
N GLU A 83 15.04 30.07 -16.90
CA GLU A 83 15.30 30.29 -15.47
C GLU A 83 15.45 28.96 -14.71
N LEU A 84 14.61 27.97 -15.00
CA LEU A 84 14.71 26.65 -14.39
C LEU A 84 16.02 25.94 -14.79
N ARG A 85 16.39 26.00 -16.07
CA ARG A 85 17.65 25.44 -16.60
C ARG A 85 18.86 26.03 -15.86
N GLU A 86 18.92 27.36 -15.76
CA GLU A 86 19.99 28.06 -15.05
C GLU A 86 20.03 27.67 -13.57
N ASN A 87 18.88 27.64 -12.89
CA ASN A 87 18.78 27.26 -11.47
C ASN A 87 19.23 25.82 -11.20
N LEU A 88 18.99 24.90 -12.16
CA LEU A 88 19.43 23.51 -12.08
C LEU A 88 20.86 23.30 -12.60
N ASN A 89 21.54 24.34 -13.11
CA ASN A 89 22.85 24.28 -13.75
C ASN A 89 22.91 23.26 -14.91
N ILE A 90 21.86 23.19 -15.73
CA ILE A 90 21.77 22.31 -16.91
C ILE A 90 22.36 23.02 -18.13
N ASP A 91 23.09 22.32 -18.99
CA ASP A 91 23.66 22.93 -20.21
C ASP A 91 22.56 23.28 -21.23
N ILE A 92 22.75 24.33 -22.03
CA ILE A 92 21.78 24.80 -23.03
C ILE A 92 21.52 23.76 -24.14
N ASP A 93 22.50 22.91 -24.41
CA ASP A 93 22.44 21.88 -25.45
C ASP A 93 22.05 20.50 -24.91
N ASP A 94 21.72 20.37 -23.61
CA ASP A 94 21.37 19.11 -22.95
C ASP A 94 20.00 19.19 -22.26
N ASP A 95 18.94 18.90 -23.00
CA ASP A 95 17.56 18.93 -22.50
C ASP A 95 17.28 17.87 -21.41
N TRP A 96 18.09 16.81 -21.33
CA TRP A 96 17.86 15.66 -20.43
C TRP A 96 19.19 15.13 -19.86
N PRO A 97 19.88 15.93 -19.02
CA PRO A 97 21.20 15.56 -18.55
C PRO A 97 21.15 14.30 -17.68
N SER A 98 22.08 13.39 -17.95
CA SER A 98 22.29 12.21 -17.12
C SER A 98 23.41 12.44 -16.11
N ILE A 99 23.27 11.90 -14.89
CA ILE A 99 24.35 11.92 -13.91
C ILE A 99 25.54 11.12 -14.48
N SER A 100 26.72 11.73 -14.49
CA SER A 100 27.93 11.11 -15.02
C SER A 100 28.26 9.81 -14.28
N LYS A 101 28.47 8.72 -15.02
CA LYS A 101 28.73 7.38 -14.45
C LYS A 101 29.97 7.30 -13.56
N ASN A 102 30.89 8.25 -13.68
CA ASN A 102 32.13 8.31 -12.91
C ASN A 102 32.03 9.26 -11.70
N SER A 103 30.86 9.86 -11.43
CA SER A 103 30.69 10.80 -10.32
C SER A 103 30.35 10.10 -9.00
N GLU A 104 30.56 10.82 -7.90
CA GLU A 104 30.19 10.35 -6.56
C GLU A 104 28.66 10.20 -6.43
N GLU A 105 27.89 11.14 -7.01
CA GLU A 105 26.44 11.13 -7.01
C GLU A 105 25.86 9.92 -7.74
N TYR A 106 26.43 9.55 -8.90
CA TYR A 106 26.01 8.35 -9.61
C TYR A 106 26.26 7.10 -8.78
N SER A 107 27.45 7.02 -8.17
CA SER A 107 27.83 5.89 -7.31
C SER A 107 26.90 5.77 -6.11
N PHE A 108 26.58 6.88 -5.44
CA PHE A 108 25.65 6.93 -4.32
C PHE A 108 24.22 6.55 -4.72
N CYS A 109 23.66 7.14 -5.78
CA CYS A 109 22.32 6.78 -6.28
C CYS A 109 22.22 5.31 -6.67
N LYS A 110 23.29 4.76 -7.28
CA LYS A 110 23.37 3.34 -7.63
C LYS A 110 23.40 2.46 -6.38
N GLU A 111 24.25 2.78 -5.41
CA GLU A 111 24.35 2.03 -4.15
C GLU A 111 23.01 2.00 -3.40
N ILE A 112 22.35 3.14 -3.26
CA ILE A 112 21.02 3.23 -2.65
C ILE A 112 19.99 2.45 -3.48
N GLY A 113 19.99 2.59 -4.80
CA GLY A 113 19.08 1.82 -5.67
C GLY A 113 19.28 0.31 -5.56
N GLU A 114 20.53 -0.14 -5.37
CA GLU A 114 20.87 -1.55 -5.15
C GLU A 114 20.47 -2.03 -3.75
N SER A 115 20.54 -1.19 -2.72
CA SER A 115 20.10 -1.55 -1.36
C SER A 115 18.59 -1.76 -1.24
N TYR A 116 17.79 -1.11 -2.10
CA TYR A 116 16.35 -1.31 -2.20
C TYR A 116 15.92 -2.40 -3.18
N LYS A 117 16.85 -3.05 -3.88
CA LYS A 117 16.49 -4.25 -4.66
C LYS A 117 16.07 -5.33 -3.68
N LEU A 118 14.80 -5.71 -3.78
CA LEU A 118 14.30 -6.91 -3.10
C LEU A 118 15.20 -8.08 -3.47
N VAL A 119 15.55 -8.90 -2.48
CA VAL A 119 16.18 -10.20 -2.75
C VAL A 119 15.28 -10.92 -3.75
N GLU A 120 15.83 -11.43 -4.85
CA GLU A 120 15.07 -12.27 -5.77
C GLU A 120 14.67 -13.55 -5.01
N GLU A 121 13.52 -13.51 -4.35
CA GLU A 121 12.92 -14.69 -3.77
C GLU A 121 12.46 -15.61 -4.88
N GLN A 122 12.62 -16.92 -4.65
CA GLN A 122 12.22 -17.90 -5.63
C GLN A 122 10.71 -17.82 -5.86
N LYS A 123 10.32 -17.41 -7.07
CA LYS A 123 8.93 -17.46 -7.52
C LYS A 123 8.38 -18.87 -7.41
N SER A 124 7.12 -18.97 -6.96
CA SER A 124 6.35 -20.20 -7.01
C SER A 124 6.42 -20.80 -8.41
N ASP A 125 6.90 -22.03 -8.51
CA ASP A 125 6.85 -22.76 -9.77
C ASP A 125 5.44 -23.29 -9.98
N LEU A 126 4.71 -22.61 -10.87
CA LEU A 126 3.34 -22.96 -11.22
C LEU A 126 3.24 -24.39 -11.79
N ASN A 127 4.32 -24.93 -12.35
CA ASN A 127 4.33 -26.29 -12.89
C ASN A 127 4.34 -27.37 -11.81
N LEU A 128 4.70 -27.02 -10.57
CA LEU A 128 4.68 -27.95 -9.43
C LEU A 128 3.29 -28.02 -8.76
N LEU A 129 2.33 -27.18 -9.17
CA LEU A 129 0.98 -27.21 -8.62
C LEU A 129 0.14 -28.30 -9.30
N GLU A 130 -0.12 -29.39 -8.57
CA GLU A 130 -0.99 -30.47 -9.04
C GLU A 130 -2.48 -30.08 -8.97
N ILE A 131 -3.01 -29.51 -10.06
CA ILE A 131 -4.43 -29.14 -10.17
C ILE A 131 -5.30 -30.38 -10.37
N PRO A 132 -6.25 -30.67 -9.45
CA PRO A 132 -7.16 -31.80 -9.61
C PRO A 132 -8.03 -31.60 -10.84
N LYS A 133 -8.06 -32.60 -11.72
CA LYS A 133 -8.95 -32.60 -12.90
C LYS A 133 -10.39 -32.97 -12.54
N GLU A 134 -10.58 -33.66 -11.42
CA GLU A 134 -11.86 -34.13 -10.92
C GLU A 134 -11.84 -34.27 -9.39
N PHE A 135 -13.01 -34.23 -8.76
CA PHE A 135 -13.19 -34.50 -7.34
C PHE A 135 -13.85 -35.87 -7.14
N LYS A 136 -13.52 -36.55 -6.03
CA LYS A 136 -14.06 -37.88 -5.72
C LYS A 136 -15.56 -37.88 -5.41
N HIS A 137 -16.11 -36.75 -4.94
CA HIS A 137 -17.53 -36.66 -4.62
C HIS A 137 -18.38 -36.45 -5.87
N ILE A 138 -19.44 -37.24 -6.00
CA ILE A 138 -20.48 -37.05 -7.01
C ILE A 138 -21.59 -36.21 -6.39
N TYR A 139 -21.79 -35.00 -6.90
CA TYR A 139 -22.90 -34.13 -6.49
C TYR A 139 -24.22 -34.66 -7.07
N ARG A 140 -25.21 -34.94 -6.23
CA ARG A 140 -26.51 -35.52 -6.62
C ARG A 140 -27.68 -34.67 -6.12
N GLY A 141 -28.79 -34.72 -6.83
CA GLY A 141 -30.02 -33.98 -6.50
C GLY A 141 -30.13 -32.63 -7.21
N ASN A 142 -31.27 -31.95 -7.01
CA ASN A 142 -31.47 -30.59 -7.53
C ASN A 142 -30.72 -29.60 -6.65
N MET A 143 -29.79 -28.84 -7.24
CA MET A 143 -29.03 -27.80 -6.55
C MET A 143 -28.73 -26.61 -7.47
N SER A 144 -28.51 -25.43 -6.88
CA SER A 144 -28.06 -24.25 -7.59
C SER A 144 -26.56 -24.32 -7.92
N THR A 145 -26.11 -23.50 -8.86
CA THR A 145 -24.68 -23.34 -9.16
C THR A 145 -23.88 -22.84 -7.96
N GLN A 146 -24.46 -21.98 -7.12
CA GLN A 146 -23.82 -21.52 -5.88
C GLN A 146 -23.66 -22.65 -4.86
N GLN A 147 -24.65 -23.54 -4.76
CA GLN A 147 -24.55 -24.74 -3.92
C GLN A 147 -23.43 -25.66 -4.40
N ALA A 148 -23.37 -25.91 -5.72
CA ALA A 148 -22.29 -26.68 -6.33
C ALA A 148 -20.90 -26.05 -6.08
N PHE A 149 -20.78 -24.72 -6.21
CA PHE A 149 -19.53 -24.00 -5.93
C PHE A 149 -19.03 -24.21 -4.49
N GLY A 150 -19.90 -24.10 -3.48
CA GLY A 150 -19.49 -24.35 -2.10
C GLY A 150 -19.11 -25.81 -1.82
N LEU A 151 -19.73 -26.77 -2.52
CA LEU A 151 -19.33 -28.18 -2.46
C LEU A 151 -17.94 -28.40 -3.08
N VAL A 152 -17.65 -27.75 -4.21
CA VAL A 152 -16.32 -27.77 -4.86
C VAL A 152 -15.26 -27.19 -3.93
N LEU A 153 -15.50 -26.03 -3.31
CA LEU A 153 -14.57 -25.46 -2.31
C LEU A 153 -14.34 -26.45 -1.15
N THR A 154 -15.41 -27.06 -0.64
CA THR A 154 -15.29 -28.05 0.43
C THR A 154 -14.44 -29.25 -0.01
N ASP A 155 -14.56 -29.73 -1.25
CA ASP A 155 -13.70 -30.81 -1.75
C ASP A 155 -12.25 -30.35 -1.95
N ILE A 156 -12.00 -29.11 -2.40
CA ILE A 156 -10.65 -28.53 -2.44
C ILE A 156 -10.01 -28.56 -1.05
N SER A 157 -10.75 -28.20 0.00
CA SER A 157 -10.21 -28.21 1.37
C SER A 157 -9.78 -29.61 1.84
N ARG A 158 -10.31 -30.68 1.24
CA ARG A 158 -10.03 -32.08 1.60
C ARG A 158 -8.89 -32.72 0.82
N ILE A 159 -8.40 -32.08 -0.25
CA ILE A 159 -7.29 -32.63 -1.06
C ILE A 159 -5.96 -32.59 -0.29
N GLU A 160 -5.83 -31.66 0.67
CA GLU A 160 -4.64 -31.52 1.52
C GLU A 160 -3.32 -31.37 0.72
N ASN A 161 -3.37 -30.79 -0.48
CA ASN A 161 -2.21 -30.48 -1.32
C ASN A 161 -1.86 -28.97 -1.32
N GLU A 162 -0.85 -28.58 -2.11
CA GLU A 162 -0.42 -27.18 -2.19
C GLU A 162 -1.51 -26.22 -2.69
N ILE A 163 -2.47 -26.69 -3.48
CA ILE A 163 -3.57 -25.84 -3.96
C ILE A 163 -4.52 -25.50 -2.83
N SER A 164 -4.90 -26.47 -2.00
CA SER A 164 -5.82 -26.21 -0.88
C SER A 164 -5.22 -25.25 0.16
N LYS A 165 -3.90 -25.09 0.19
CA LYS A 165 -3.18 -24.08 1.00
C LYS A 165 -3.24 -22.69 0.39
N ARG A 166 -3.39 -22.59 -0.93
CA ARG A 166 -3.32 -21.33 -1.69
C ARG A 166 -4.69 -20.75 -2.03
N VAL A 167 -5.76 -21.52 -1.91
CA VAL A 167 -7.13 -20.99 -2.04
C VAL A 167 -7.47 -20.14 -0.81
N VAL A 168 -7.87 -18.91 -1.08
CA VAL A 168 -8.38 -17.95 -0.10
C VAL A 168 -9.78 -17.56 -0.56
N THR A 169 -10.69 -17.32 0.38
CA THR A 169 -12.03 -16.80 0.04
C THR A 169 -12.26 -15.50 0.76
N VAL A 170 -13.06 -14.62 0.16
CA VAL A 170 -13.44 -13.32 0.71
C VAL A 170 -14.94 -13.13 0.57
N SER A 171 -15.57 -12.54 1.59
CA SER A 171 -16.95 -12.06 1.46
C SER A 171 -17.18 -10.75 2.21
N PRO A 172 -18.10 -9.91 1.71
CA PRO A 172 -18.60 -8.75 2.43
C PRO A 172 -19.92 -9.09 3.17
N ASP A 173 -19.84 -9.82 4.28
CA ASP A 173 -20.95 -10.21 5.17
C ASP A 173 -22.01 -11.14 4.52
N VAL A 174 -21.62 -11.85 3.46
CA VAL A 174 -22.51 -12.71 2.67
C VAL A 174 -22.01 -14.15 2.57
N ALA A 175 -21.10 -14.58 3.43
CA ALA A 175 -20.54 -15.94 3.43
C ALA A 175 -21.62 -17.04 3.47
N SER A 176 -22.66 -16.84 4.28
CA SER A 176 -23.75 -17.82 4.42
C SER A 176 -24.63 -17.91 3.18
N SER A 177 -25.03 -16.77 2.61
CA SER A 177 -25.90 -16.72 1.42
C SER A 177 -25.17 -17.11 0.13
N THR A 178 -23.85 -16.95 0.10
CA THR A 178 -22.97 -17.39 -0.99
C THR A 178 -22.42 -18.81 -0.79
N ASN A 179 -22.97 -19.57 0.16
CA ASN A 179 -22.66 -21.00 0.36
C ASN A 179 -21.16 -21.28 0.65
N LEU A 180 -20.47 -20.35 1.32
CA LEU A 180 -19.07 -20.53 1.76
C LEU A 180 -18.96 -21.31 3.08
N GLY A 181 -20.07 -21.60 3.75
CA GLY A 181 -20.01 -22.16 5.10
C GLY A 181 -19.32 -23.53 5.22
N GLY A 182 -19.49 -24.40 4.22
CA GLY A 182 -18.78 -25.68 4.20
C GLY A 182 -17.25 -25.52 4.12
N TRP A 183 -16.79 -24.52 3.38
CA TRP A 183 -15.38 -24.14 3.31
C TRP A 183 -14.90 -23.53 4.62
N ILE A 184 -15.61 -22.52 5.15
CA ILE A 184 -15.25 -21.84 6.40
C ILE A 184 -15.14 -22.83 7.57
N ASN A 185 -16.06 -23.78 7.70
CA ASN A 185 -16.00 -24.82 8.74
C ASN A 185 -14.75 -25.72 8.65
N LYS A 186 -14.03 -25.71 7.51
CA LYS A 186 -12.80 -26.47 7.29
C LYS A 186 -11.54 -25.64 7.44
N VAL A 187 -11.60 -24.37 7.06
CA VAL A 187 -10.40 -23.53 6.97
C VAL A 187 -10.40 -22.33 7.91
N ASN A 188 -11.47 -22.13 8.69
CA ASN A 188 -11.68 -21.02 9.60
C ASN A 188 -11.65 -19.63 8.93
N VAL A 189 -12.01 -18.62 9.71
CA VAL A 189 -11.91 -17.20 9.34
C VAL A 189 -10.56 -16.67 9.80
N TRP A 190 -9.90 -15.88 8.96
CA TRP A 190 -8.62 -15.27 9.26
C TRP A 190 -8.78 -14.06 10.17
N ALA A 191 -7.92 -13.97 11.19
CA ALA A 191 -7.79 -12.78 12.04
C ALA A 191 -6.33 -12.53 12.42
N ARG A 192 -5.94 -11.25 12.56
CA ARG A 192 -4.56 -10.83 12.93
C ARG A 192 -4.12 -11.23 14.36
N GLY A 193 -4.98 -11.87 15.14
CA GLY A 193 -4.69 -12.37 16.47
C GLY A 193 -5.90 -13.11 17.05
N ASP A 194 -5.73 -13.72 18.22
CA ASP A 194 -6.83 -14.33 18.96
C ASP A 194 -7.79 -13.22 19.41
N ARG A 195 -8.89 -13.02 18.67
CA ARG A 195 -10.03 -12.30 19.20
C ARG A 195 -10.55 -13.13 20.37
N GLY A 196 -10.67 -12.52 21.55
CA GLY A 196 -11.11 -13.20 22.76
C GLY A 196 -12.38 -14.03 22.52
N ILE A 197 -12.54 -15.10 23.31
CA ILE A 197 -13.63 -16.08 23.17
C ILE A 197 -14.97 -15.35 23.00
N MET A 198 -15.55 -15.42 21.79
CA MET A 198 -16.91 -14.99 21.55
C MET A 198 -17.84 -15.75 22.50
N PRO A 199 -18.89 -15.11 23.06
CA PRO A 199 -19.85 -15.79 23.90
C PRO A 199 -20.34 -17.06 23.19
N LYS A 200 -20.27 -18.21 23.86
CA LYS A 200 -20.79 -19.47 23.31
C LYS A 200 -22.25 -19.26 22.94
N GLU A 201 -22.54 -19.27 21.65
CA GLU A 201 -23.92 -19.24 21.18
C GLU A 201 -24.64 -20.50 21.70
N ILE A 202 -25.83 -20.29 22.26
CA ILE A 202 -26.62 -21.34 22.92
C ILE A 202 -27.18 -22.34 21.88
N GLU A 203 -27.25 -21.94 20.61
CA GLU A 203 -27.71 -22.75 19.48
C GLU A 203 -26.57 -23.06 18.51
N LYS A 204 -26.45 -24.33 18.10
CA LYS A 204 -25.50 -24.73 17.06
C LYS A 204 -25.96 -24.20 15.70
N ARG A 205 -25.25 -23.21 15.16
CA ARG A 205 -25.40 -22.80 13.76
C ARG A 205 -24.78 -23.82 12.81
N ALA A 206 -25.23 -23.81 11.56
CA ALA A 206 -24.64 -24.62 10.49
C ALA A 206 -23.21 -24.17 10.11
N LEU A 207 -22.88 -22.90 10.41
CA LEU A 207 -21.58 -22.29 10.26
C LEU A 207 -20.88 -22.25 11.63
N ASP A 208 -19.74 -22.90 11.74
CA ASP A 208 -18.84 -22.85 12.89
C ASP A 208 -17.84 -21.70 12.67
N TRP A 209 -18.14 -20.54 13.25
CA TRP A 209 -17.35 -19.32 13.08
C TRP A 209 -16.18 -19.31 14.05
N GLN A 210 -15.02 -19.74 13.57
CA GLN A 210 -13.77 -19.71 14.33
C GLN A 210 -12.80 -18.76 13.66
N GLU A 211 -12.31 -17.78 14.41
CA GLU A 211 -11.31 -16.83 13.94
C GLU A 211 -9.92 -17.29 14.39
N THR A 212 -8.99 -17.43 13.46
CA THR A 212 -7.63 -17.93 13.73
C THR A 212 -6.61 -17.21 12.84
N SER A 213 -5.35 -17.17 13.26
CA SER A 213 -4.26 -16.62 12.43
C SER A 213 -3.97 -17.45 11.17
N GLU A 214 -4.39 -18.72 11.15
CA GLU A 214 -4.24 -19.65 10.03
C GLU A 214 -5.48 -19.74 9.14
N GLY A 215 -6.50 -18.92 9.41
CA GLY A 215 -7.75 -18.91 8.66
C GLY A 215 -7.54 -18.60 7.18
N LYS A 216 -8.36 -19.18 6.30
CA LYS A 216 -8.30 -18.92 4.84
C LYS A 216 -9.55 -18.26 4.26
N HIS A 217 -10.47 -17.85 5.13
CA HIS A 217 -11.58 -16.98 4.77
C HIS A 217 -11.37 -15.60 5.37
N ILE A 218 -11.41 -14.54 4.56
CA ILE A 218 -11.29 -13.16 5.03
C ILE A 218 -12.68 -12.52 4.97
N GLU A 219 -13.23 -12.23 6.14
CA GLU A 219 -14.51 -11.53 6.28
C GLU A 219 -14.27 -10.02 6.30
N LEU A 220 -14.97 -9.28 5.42
CA LEU A 220 -14.75 -7.86 5.19
C LEU A 220 -15.85 -6.96 5.78
N GLY A 221 -16.88 -7.56 6.39
CA GLY A 221 -18.08 -6.84 6.82
C GLY A 221 -18.83 -6.26 5.62
N ILE A 222 -19.70 -5.28 5.86
CA ILE A 222 -20.56 -4.72 4.80
C ILE A 222 -19.77 -3.70 3.96
N SER A 223 -18.85 -4.20 3.11
CA SER A 223 -18.03 -3.37 2.21
C SER A 223 -17.62 -4.09 0.93
N GLU A 224 -18.37 -3.88 -0.15
CA GLU A 224 -18.04 -4.39 -1.49
C GLU A 224 -16.79 -3.72 -2.06
N ASN A 225 -16.50 -2.47 -1.71
CA ASN A 225 -15.25 -1.82 -2.13
C ASN A 225 -14.02 -2.55 -1.56
N ASN A 226 -14.09 -2.95 -0.28
CA ASN A 226 -13.02 -3.75 0.31
C ASN A 226 -12.90 -5.12 -0.37
N LEU A 227 -14.03 -5.73 -0.79
CA LEU A 227 -14.00 -6.98 -1.56
C LEU A 227 -13.19 -6.82 -2.84
N PHE A 228 -13.49 -5.81 -3.67
CA PHE A 228 -12.77 -5.61 -4.93
C PHE A 228 -11.30 -5.26 -4.72
N MET A 229 -10.98 -4.42 -3.72
CA MET A 229 -9.59 -4.09 -3.38
C MET A 229 -8.83 -5.33 -2.92
N MET A 230 -9.42 -6.14 -2.03
CA MET A 230 -8.79 -7.35 -1.49
C MET A 230 -8.59 -8.41 -2.58
N LEU A 231 -9.58 -8.66 -3.43
CA LEU A 231 -9.45 -9.55 -4.59
C LEU A 231 -8.31 -9.09 -5.51
N GLY A 232 -8.20 -7.79 -5.77
CA GLY A 232 -7.12 -7.22 -6.57
C GLY A 232 -5.73 -7.45 -5.95
N GLN A 233 -5.58 -7.26 -4.63
CA GLN A 233 -4.31 -7.49 -3.94
C GLN A 233 -3.94 -8.98 -3.89
N LEU A 234 -4.89 -9.86 -3.52
CA LEU A 234 -4.66 -11.30 -3.49
C LEU A 234 -4.34 -11.86 -4.89
N GLY A 235 -4.98 -11.33 -5.93
CA GLY A 235 -4.72 -11.71 -7.32
C GLY A 235 -3.33 -11.31 -7.82
N LEU A 236 -2.69 -10.31 -7.20
CA LEU A 236 -1.33 -9.84 -7.50
C LEU A 236 -0.25 -10.48 -6.60
N SER A 237 -0.63 -11.46 -5.77
CA SER A 237 0.27 -12.12 -4.83
C SER A 237 1.50 -12.74 -5.53
N TYR A 238 1.33 -13.25 -6.76
CA TYR A 238 2.44 -13.83 -7.51
C TYR A 238 3.48 -12.79 -7.92
N GLU A 239 3.05 -11.60 -8.34
CA GLU A 239 3.91 -10.51 -8.78
C GLU A 239 4.58 -9.78 -7.62
N ILE A 240 3.87 -9.62 -6.51
CA ILE A 240 4.31 -8.83 -5.36
C ILE A 240 5.10 -9.68 -4.37
N GLU A 241 4.60 -10.88 -4.04
CA GLU A 241 5.13 -11.74 -2.98
C GLU A 241 5.83 -12.99 -3.53
N ASN A 242 5.98 -13.12 -4.86
CA ASN A 242 6.52 -14.31 -5.51
C ASN A 242 5.75 -15.62 -5.18
N GLN A 243 4.56 -15.52 -4.58
CA GLN A 243 3.72 -16.62 -4.11
C GLN A 243 2.31 -16.50 -4.68
N ILE A 244 1.84 -17.54 -5.37
CA ILE A 244 0.47 -17.51 -5.91
C ILE A 244 -0.56 -17.86 -4.84
N LEU A 245 -1.62 -17.04 -4.79
CA LEU A 245 -2.89 -17.32 -4.13
C LEU A 245 -4.01 -17.43 -5.17
N PHE A 246 -5.07 -18.17 -4.83
CA PHE A 246 -6.29 -18.31 -5.60
C PHE A 246 -7.45 -17.70 -4.81
N PRO A 247 -7.69 -16.39 -4.95
CA PRO A 247 -8.80 -15.71 -4.27
C PRO A 247 -10.18 -16.01 -4.88
#